data_AF-A0A8E1C1Y3-F1
#
_entry.id   AF-A0A8E1C1Y3-F1
#
_cell.length_a   1.000
_cell.length_b   1.000
_cell.length_c   1.000
_cell.angle_alpha   90.00
_cell.angle_beta   90.00
_cell.angle_gamma   90.00
#
_symmetry.space_group_name_H-M   'P 1'
#
loop_
_entity.id
_entity.type
_entity.pdbx_description
1 polymer ?
#
loop_
_entity_poly.entity_id
_entity_poly.type
_entity_poly.pdbx_seq_one_letter_code
_entity_poly.pdbx_strand_id
1 'polypeptide(L)'
;MTDRIDVWISVFIPNKHPGNPDYIKTLKGGKTAVPAPPFPLLTPLTQAVVPSRVLKWFDDHGQVWGSGVVRGLAATSYFLTDQRGFSSDRNASARLHFAVTFVIDEDSVEIVPAKDQSYFWCDPSHQVSSAGELIATATSDPDLKLFFAKGSWIGELRRQADNALLFVRGSAGNPLAPVPEAVTPALDFSGMISLHLPTRSIGFKGMVGQFPATEAYATLNGGP
;
A
#
# COMPACT_ATOMS: atom_id res chain seq x y z
N MET A 1 -34.17 -4.45 -9.60
CA MET A 1 -33.48 -5.10 -8.46
C MET A 1 -32.07 -4.54 -8.49
N THR A 2 -31.64 -3.90 -7.42
CA THR A 2 -30.34 -3.25 -7.37
C THR A 2 -29.29 -4.29 -6.99
N ASP A 3 -28.35 -4.55 -7.90
CA ASP A 3 -27.20 -5.41 -7.63
C ASP A 3 -26.04 -4.57 -7.08
N ARG A 4 -25.24 -5.17 -6.20
CA ARG A 4 -24.04 -4.57 -5.63
C ARG A 4 -22.86 -5.50 -5.87
N ILE A 5 -21.82 -5.00 -6.52
CA ILE A 5 -20.56 -5.73 -6.68
C ILE A 5 -19.50 -4.98 -5.91
N ASP A 6 -19.06 -5.54 -4.79
CA ASP A 6 -17.95 -4.99 -4.05
C ASP A 6 -16.65 -5.56 -4.59
N VAL A 7 -15.65 -4.70 -4.76
CA VAL A 7 -14.33 -5.06 -5.27
C VAL A 7 -13.31 -4.46 -4.33
N TRP A 8 -12.32 -5.24 -3.92
CA TRP A 8 -11.20 -4.72 -3.14
C TRP A 8 -9.88 -5.32 -3.60
N ILE A 9 -8.84 -4.49 -3.50
CA ILE A 9 -7.47 -4.82 -3.83
C ILE A 9 -6.62 -4.42 -2.61
N SER A 10 -5.77 -5.32 -2.16
CA SER A 10 -4.87 -5.07 -1.04
C SER A 10 -3.43 -5.36 -1.46
N VAL A 11 -2.53 -4.44 -1.10
CA VAL A 11 -1.09 -4.59 -1.25
C VAL A 11 -0.48 -4.76 0.14
N PHE A 12 0.11 -5.91 0.41
CA PHE A 12 0.55 -6.32 1.74
C PHE A 12 1.86 -7.09 1.69
N ILE A 13 2.63 -7.01 2.77
CA ILE A 13 3.83 -7.81 3.01
C ILE A 13 3.40 -9.09 3.72
N PRO A 14 3.43 -10.26 3.05
CA PRO A 14 3.02 -11.50 3.68
C PRO A 14 4.01 -11.92 4.78
N ASN A 15 3.60 -12.82 5.66
CA ASN A 15 4.49 -13.45 6.64
C ASN A 15 5.41 -14.53 6.05
N LYS A 16 5.20 -14.90 4.78
CA LYS A 16 6.04 -15.82 3.97
C LYS A 16 6.01 -15.39 2.50
N HIS A 17 7.17 -15.42 1.83
CA HIS A 17 7.28 -15.05 0.41
C HIS A 17 7.73 -16.27 -0.41
N PRO A 18 6.87 -16.86 -1.23
CA PRO A 18 7.18 -18.13 -1.90
C PRO A 18 8.36 -18.03 -2.88
N GLY A 19 8.52 -16.87 -3.54
CA GLY A 19 9.61 -16.64 -4.49
C GLY A 19 10.91 -16.08 -3.88
N ASN A 20 10.93 -15.77 -2.58
CA ASN A 20 12.08 -15.13 -1.92
C ASN A 20 12.03 -15.38 -0.39
N PRO A 21 12.26 -16.63 0.06
CA PRO A 21 12.08 -17.01 1.46
C PRO A 21 13.04 -16.27 2.41
N ASP A 22 14.21 -15.87 1.93
CA ASP A 22 15.22 -15.19 2.75
C ASP A 22 14.91 -13.72 3.02
N TYR A 23 13.97 -13.13 2.26
CA TYR A 23 13.60 -11.73 2.39
C TYR A 23 12.85 -11.44 3.69
N ILE A 24 12.02 -12.38 4.15
CA ILE A 24 11.28 -12.25 5.40
C ILE A 24 12.10 -12.89 6.51
N LYS A 25 12.41 -12.10 7.53
CA LYS A 25 13.11 -12.56 8.73
C LYS A 25 12.13 -12.82 9.84
N THR A 26 12.33 -13.92 10.55
CA THR A 26 11.64 -14.17 11.82
C THR A 26 12.44 -13.53 12.95
N LEU A 27 11.84 -12.56 13.63
CA LEU A 27 12.41 -11.89 14.78
C LEU A 27 12.18 -12.72 16.06
N LYS A 28 12.83 -12.30 17.15
CA LYS A 28 12.56 -12.85 18.47
C LYS A 28 11.06 -12.71 18.81
N GLY A 29 10.45 -13.78 19.29
CA GLY A 29 9.00 -13.84 19.56
C GLY A 29 8.13 -14.26 18.36
N GLY A 30 8.73 -14.71 17.25
CA GLY A 30 8.01 -15.33 16.14
C GLY A 30 7.35 -14.37 15.15
N LYS A 31 7.44 -13.06 15.39
CA LYS A 31 6.99 -12.03 14.44
C LYS A 31 7.87 -12.06 13.19
N THR A 32 7.27 -11.75 12.04
CA THR A 32 7.98 -11.67 10.77
C THR A 32 8.21 -10.22 10.37
N ALA A 33 9.35 -9.93 9.76
CA ALA A 33 9.71 -8.58 9.36
C ALA A 33 10.59 -8.58 8.11
N VAL A 34 10.64 -7.45 7.41
CA VAL A 34 11.54 -7.21 6.29
C VAL A 34 12.65 -6.26 6.73
N PRO A 35 13.90 -6.45 6.31
CA PRO A 35 14.97 -5.51 6.62
C PRO A 35 14.57 -4.09 6.18
N ALA A 36 14.78 -3.10 7.04
CA ALA A 36 14.66 -1.71 6.60
C ALA A 36 15.71 -1.47 5.50
N PRO A 37 15.38 -0.66 4.46
CA PRO A 37 16.36 -0.32 3.45
C PRO A 37 17.55 0.36 4.13
N PRO A 38 18.78 0.14 3.62
CA PRO A 38 19.92 0.88 4.10
C PRO A 38 19.64 2.36 3.81
N PHE A 39 19.38 3.14 4.85
CA PHE A 39 19.31 4.59 4.70
C PHE A 39 20.70 5.04 4.22
N PRO A 40 20.81 5.76 3.09
CA PRO A 40 22.07 6.42 2.79
C PRO A 40 22.37 7.32 3.98
N LEU A 41 23.54 7.12 4.60
CA LEU A 41 24.05 8.07 5.59
C LEU A 41 23.88 9.47 4.99
N LEU A 42 23.17 10.36 5.69
CA LEU A 42 23.11 11.77 5.33
C LEU A 42 24.48 12.38 5.58
N THR A 43 25.42 12.08 4.68
CA THR A 43 26.70 12.76 4.56
C THR A 43 26.46 14.18 4.06
N PRO A 44 27.40 15.12 4.29
CA PRO A 44 27.34 16.46 3.71
C PRO A 44 27.13 16.46 2.19
N LEU A 45 27.70 15.47 1.48
CA LEU A 45 27.52 15.27 0.05
C LEU A 45 26.08 14.88 -0.33
N THR A 46 25.46 13.98 0.42
CA THR A 46 24.05 13.60 0.19
C THR A 46 23.08 14.70 0.61
N GLN A 47 23.36 15.47 1.66
CA GLN A 47 22.52 16.61 2.06
C GLN A 47 22.46 17.68 0.96
N ALA A 48 23.56 17.87 0.20
CA ALA A 48 23.62 18.86 -0.89
C ALA A 48 22.70 18.54 -2.09
N VAL A 49 22.30 17.28 -2.27
CA VAL A 49 21.41 16.84 -3.37
C VAL A 49 19.98 16.54 -2.90
N VAL A 50 19.72 16.56 -1.59
CA VAL A 50 18.39 16.39 -1.02
C VAL A 50 17.65 17.74 -1.09
N PRO A 51 16.45 17.81 -1.68
CA PRO A 51 15.68 19.04 -1.75
C PRO A 51 15.45 19.65 -0.36
N SER A 52 15.57 20.97 -0.22
CA SER A 52 15.44 21.68 1.06
C SER A 52 14.11 21.43 1.79
N ARG A 53 13.04 21.13 1.06
CA ARG A 53 11.74 20.74 1.64
C ARG A 53 11.75 19.34 2.25
N VAL A 54 12.56 18.41 1.73
CA VAL A 54 12.77 17.07 2.31
C VAL A 54 13.60 17.19 3.58
N LEU A 55 14.66 18.02 3.58
CA LEU A 55 15.41 18.35 4.79
C LEU A 55 14.51 18.98 5.85
N LYS A 56 13.67 19.94 5.46
CA LYS A 56 12.67 20.54 6.35
C LYS A 56 11.66 19.52 6.88
N TRP A 57 11.17 18.60 6.04
CA TRP A 57 10.32 17.51 6.50
C TRP A 57 11.06 16.63 7.53
N PHE A 58 12.34 16.31 7.30
CA PHE A 58 13.18 15.60 8.26
C PHE A 58 13.39 16.40 9.55
N ASP A 59 13.51 17.72 9.51
CA ASP A 59 13.61 18.53 10.73
C ASP A 59 12.27 18.58 11.49
N ASP A 60 11.16 18.71 10.75
CA ASP A 60 9.80 18.84 11.27
C ASP A 60 9.28 17.51 11.85
N HIS A 61 9.72 16.36 11.32
CA HIS A 61 9.23 15.01 11.68
C HIS A 61 10.33 14.07 12.20
N GLY A 62 11.60 14.43 12.06
CA GLY A 62 12.76 13.61 12.42
C GLY A 62 13.10 13.60 13.91
N GLN A 63 12.31 14.25 14.76
CA GLN A 63 12.38 13.98 16.20
C GLN A 63 12.01 12.51 16.53
N VAL A 64 11.25 11.82 15.68
CA VAL A 64 11.05 10.36 15.78
C VAL A 64 12.35 9.58 15.49
N TRP A 65 13.28 10.20 14.75
CA TRP A 65 14.62 9.70 14.40
C TRP A 65 15.72 10.39 15.23
N GLY A 66 15.36 10.88 16.41
CA GLY A 66 16.14 11.80 17.23
C GLY A 66 17.61 11.41 17.39
N SER A 67 18.49 12.41 17.16
CA SER A 67 19.91 12.51 17.54
C SER A 67 20.88 11.38 17.14
N GLY A 68 20.42 10.35 16.43
CA GLY A 68 21.17 9.14 16.08
C GLY A 68 22.05 9.22 14.84
N VAL A 69 22.25 10.41 14.24
CA VAL A 69 23.07 10.60 13.03
C VAL A 69 24.53 10.15 13.23
N VAL A 70 24.96 9.91 14.48
CA VAL A 70 26.34 9.49 14.85
C VAL A 70 26.41 8.08 15.50
N ARG A 71 25.33 7.28 15.47
CA ARG A 71 25.41 5.81 15.66
C ARG A 71 24.95 5.14 14.37
N GLY A 72 25.69 5.22 13.27
CA GLY A 72 26.97 4.52 13.18
C GLY A 72 26.72 3.01 13.27
N LEU A 73 26.52 2.37 12.12
CA LEU A 73 26.78 0.95 11.84
C LEU A 73 26.11 -0.07 12.80
N ALA A 74 25.15 -0.86 12.28
CA ALA A 74 24.64 -2.11 12.85
C ALA A 74 23.38 -2.12 13.75
N ALA A 75 22.60 -1.03 13.84
CA ALA A 75 21.20 -1.19 14.26
C ALA A 75 20.40 -1.74 13.06
N THR A 76 20.40 -3.06 12.88
CA THR A 76 19.49 -3.73 11.95
C THR A 76 18.06 -3.47 12.43
N SER A 77 17.42 -2.43 11.91
CA SER A 77 15.98 -2.22 12.08
C SER A 77 15.21 -2.93 10.97
N TYR A 78 13.98 -3.31 11.27
CA TYR A 78 13.10 -4.03 10.37
C TYR A 78 11.75 -3.34 10.31
N PHE A 79 10.98 -3.58 9.25
CA PHE A 79 9.55 -3.28 9.20
C PHE A 79 8.76 -4.56 9.40
N LEU A 80 7.82 -4.56 10.36
CA LEU A 80 6.94 -5.72 10.52
C LEU A 80 6.16 -5.97 9.22
N THR A 81 6.02 -7.24 8.86
CA THR A 81 5.06 -7.66 7.82
C THR A 81 3.64 -7.48 8.34
N ASP A 82 2.64 -7.72 7.50
CA ASP A 82 1.22 -7.72 7.89
C ASP A 82 0.83 -8.97 8.70
N GLN A 83 1.80 -9.82 9.07
CA GLN A 83 1.64 -11.03 9.88
C GLN A 83 0.61 -12.03 9.35
N ARG A 84 0.31 -12.00 8.06
CA ARG A 84 -0.70 -12.85 7.43
C ARG A 84 -0.28 -13.41 6.07
N GLY A 85 -1.07 -14.36 5.58
CA GLY A 85 -1.06 -14.77 4.17
C GLY A 85 -2.17 -14.07 3.38
N PHE A 86 -2.46 -14.59 2.19
CA PHE A 86 -3.61 -14.17 1.38
C PHE A 86 -4.92 -14.40 2.15
N SER A 87 -5.85 -13.44 2.06
CA SER A 87 -7.15 -13.48 2.75
C SER A 87 -8.20 -12.71 1.96
N SER A 88 -9.40 -13.28 1.85
CA SER A 88 -10.58 -12.58 1.31
C SER A 88 -11.28 -11.70 2.34
N ASP A 89 -10.78 -11.60 3.57
CA ASP A 89 -11.29 -10.62 4.54
C ASP A 89 -10.87 -9.21 4.10
N ARG A 90 -11.85 -8.35 3.79
CA ARG A 90 -11.63 -6.95 3.38
C ARG A 90 -10.85 -6.13 4.40
N ASN A 91 -10.89 -6.50 5.69
CA ASN A 91 -10.21 -5.79 6.76
C ASN A 91 -8.85 -6.42 7.13
N ALA A 92 -8.38 -7.41 6.36
CA ALA A 92 -7.09 -8.03 6.60
C ALA A 92 -5.95 -7.02 6.40
N SER A 93 -5.08 -6.88 7.40
CA SER A 93 -4.07 -5.80 7.44
C SER A 93 -3.26 -5.68 6.13
N ALA A 94 -3.13 -4.47 5.58
CA ALA A 94 -2.38 -4.22 4.36
C ALA A 94 -1.72 -2.85 4.37
N ARG A 95 -0.66 -2.72 3.57
CA ARG A 95 0.07 -1.46 3.42
C ARG A 95 -0.65 -0.45 2.55
N LEU A 96 -1.48 -0.94 1.64
CA LEU A 96 -2.40 -0.14 0.86
C LEU A 96 -3.65 -0.97 0.58
N HIS A 97 -4.80 -0.34 0.75
CA HIS A 97 -6.09 -0.89 0.41
C HIS A 97 -6.74 -0.03 -0.66
N PHE A 98 -7.52 -0.68 -1.51
CA PHE A 98 -8.48 -0.06 -2.41
C PHE A 98 -9.79 -0.82 -2.30
N ALA A 99 -10.92 -0.13 -2.17
CA ALA A 99 -12.23 -0.76 -2.22
C ALA A 99 -13.31 0.13 -2.84
N VAL A 100 -14.12 -0.45 -3.70
CA VAL A 100 -15.22 0.20 -4.42
C VAL A 100 -16.42 -0.73 -4.50
N THR A 101 -17.63 -0.18 -4.45
CA THR A 101 -18.85 -0.89 -4.78
C THR A 101 -19.42 -0.35 -6.09
N PHE A 102 -19.63 -1.23 -7.07
CA PHE A 102 -20.49 -0.95 -8.20
C PHE A 102 -21.94 -1.17 -7.79
N VAL A 103 -22.76 -0.13 -7.86
CA VAL A 103 -24.21 -0.20 -7.64
C VAL A 103 -24.87 -0.20 -9.01
N ILE A 104 -25.59 -1.26 -9.33
CA ILE A 104 -26.18 -1.49 -10.64
C ILE A 104 -27.69 -1.47 -10.47
N ASP A 105 -28.36 -0.53 -11.10
CA ASP A 105 -29.82 -0.43 -11.06
C ASP A 105 -30.37 -0.28 -12.47
N GLU A 106 -31.09 -1.32 -12.92
CA GLU A 106 -31.62 -1.45 -14.28
C GLU A 106 -30.55 -1.18 -15.34
N ASP A 107 -30.57 0.03 -15.91
CA ASP A 107 -29.65 0.50 -16.95
C ASP A 107 -28.56 1.42 -16.41
N SER A 108 -28.47 1.68 -15.12
CA SER A 108 -27.48 2.58 -14.52
C SER A 108 -26.41 1.80 -13.76
N VAL A 109 -25.22 2.38 -13.71
CA VAL A 109 -24.12 1.89 -12.89
C VAL A 109 -23.40 3.09 -12.30
N GLU A 110 -23.24 3.07 -10.98
CA GLU A 110 -22.46 4.06 -10.24
C GLU A 110 -21.42 3.35 -9.37
N ILE A 111 -20.43 4.13 -8.94
CA ILE A 111 -19.43 3.67 -7.98
C ILE A 111 -19.57 4.47 -6.69
N VAL A 112 -19.51 3.76 -5.58
CA VAL A 112 -19.43 4.36 -4.24
C VAL A 112 -18.27 3.74 -3.48
N PRO A 113 -17.67 4.46 -2.52
CA PRO A 113 -16.67 3.85 -1.65
C PRO A 113 -17.28 2.67 -0.90
N ALA A 114 -16.50 1.60 -0.75
CA ALA A 114 -16.98 0.43 -0.04
C ALA A 114 -17.03 0.70 1.47
N LYS A 115 -18.22 1.06 1.98
CA LYS A 115 -18.57 1.20 3.42
C LYS A 115 -17.76 2.27 4.19
N ASP A 116 -18.32 3.47 4.35
CA ASP A 116 -17.87 4.59 5.21
C ASP A 116 -16.38 4.98 5.16
N GLN A 117 -15.61 4.39 4.23
CA GLN A 117 -14.18 4.59 4.04
C GLN A 117 -13.94 5.36 2.75
N SER A 118 -12.79 6.02 2.65
CA SER A 118 -12.26 6.48 1.37
C SER A 118 -12.00 5.29 0.43
N TYR A 119 -11.95 5.53 -0.88
CA TYR A 119 -11.61 4.49 -1.85
C TYR A 119 -10.24 3.84 -1.57
N PHE A 120 -9.32 4.58 -0.95
CA PHE A 120 -8.00 4.12 -0.57
C PHE A 120 -7.73 4.40 0.91
N TRP A 121 -7.05 3.49 1.60
CA TRP A 121 -6.53 3.70 2.95
C TRP A 121 -5.29 2.83 3.18
N CYS A 122 -4.53 3.13 4.23
CA CYS A 122 -3.35 2.35 4.62
C CYS A 122 -3.43 1.97 6.09
N ASP A 123 -2.94 0.77 6.45
CA ASP A 123 -2.73 0.42 7.86
C ASP A 123 -1.37 0.95 8.36
N PRO A 124 -1.19 1.03 9.69
CA PRO A 124 0.07 1.49 10.27
C PRO A 124 1.28 0.65 9.84
N SER A 125 2.38 1.36 9.56
CA SER A 125 3.71 0.79 9.42
C SER A 125 4.44 0.82 10.74
N HIS A 126 5.05 -0.30 11.11
CA HIS A 126 5.77 -0.47 12.37
C HIS A 126 7.24 -0.79 12.10
N GLN A 127 8.12 0.10 12.55
CA GLN A 127 9.55 -0.15 12.57
C GLN A 127 9.95 -0.78 13.91
N VAL A 128 10.78 -1.81 13.86
CA VAL A 128 11.22 -2.56 15.03
C VAL A 128 12.73 -2.79 15.03
N SER A 129 13.32 -3.02 16.21
CA SER A 129 14.72 -3.46 16.35
C SER A 129 14.89 -4.94 15.95
N SER A 130 16.13 -5.44 15.88
CA SER A 130 16.41 -6.87 15.71
C SER A 130 15.87 -7.75 16.83
N ALA A 131 15.68 -7.19 18.02
CA ALA A 131 15.04 -7.87 19.13
C ALA A 131 13.50 -7.88 19.02
N GLY A 132 12.92 -7.19 18.03
CA GLY A 132 11.47 -7.08 17.84
C GLY A 132 10.81 -5.97 18.67
N GLU A 133 11.60 -5.08 19.26
CA GLU A 133 11.09 -3.94 20.05
C GLU A 133 10.61 -2.83 19.12
N LEU A 134 9.43 -2.24 19.40
CA LEU A 134 8.87 -1.17 18.60
C LEU A 134 9.73 0.10 18.70
N ILE A 135 10.16 0.60 17.55
CA ILE A 135 10.90 1.86 17.42
C ILE A 135 9.95 2.99 17.04
N ALA A 136 9.14 2.79 15.99
CA ALA A 136 8.25 3.83 15.48
C ALA A 136 7.00 3.22 14.82
N THR A 137 5.93 4.02 14.78
CA THR A 137 4.69 3.72 14.06
C THR A 137 4.23 4.95 13.30
N ALA A 138 3.88 4.80 12.02
CA ALA A 138 3.20 5.84 11.25
C ALA A 138 2.33 5.22 10.15
N THR A 139 1.31 5.95 9.71
CA THR A 139 0.39 5.54 8.65
C THR A 139 0.61 6.40 7.43
N SER A 140 0.68 5.79 6.24
CA SER A 140 0.75 6.55 5.00
C SER A 140 -0.61 7.15 4.69
N ASP A 141 -0.61 8.39 4.22
CA ASP A 141 -1.77 8.96 3.56
C ASP A 141 -1.71 8.55 2.07
N PRO A 142 -2.65 7.74 1.55
CA PRO A 142 -2.64 7.30 0.16
C PRO A 142 -2.99 8.42 -0.83
N ASP A 143 -3.61 9.51 -0.37
CA ASP A 143 -3.96 10.68 -1.17
C ASP A 143 -2.82 11.70 -1.21
N LEU A 144 -1.88 11.60 -0.27
CA LEU A 144 -0.71 12.47 -0.20
C LEU A 144 0.24 12.20 -1.36
N LYS A 145 0.29 13.15 -2.29
CA LYS A 145 1.32 13.20 -3.34
C LYS A 145 2.65 13.64 -2.72
N LEU A 146 3.42 12.68 -2.23
CA LEU A 146 4.82 12.94 -1.88
C LEU A 146 5.62 13.27 -3.14
N PHE A 147 6.70 14.05 -2.98
CA PHE A 147 7.49 14.64 -4.07
C PHE A 147 7.91 13.66 -5.20
N PHE A 148 8.04 12.38 -4.88
CA PHE A 148 8.46 11.32 -5.81
C PHE A 148 7.37 10.30 -6.11
N ALA A 149 6.24 10.32 -5.39
CA ALA A 149 5.18 9.33 -5.52
C ALA A 149 3.93 9.95 -6.12
N LYS A 150 3.46 9.34 -7.21
CA LYS A 150 2.13 9.64 -7.73
C LYS A 150 1.13 8.95 -6.81
N GLY A 151 0.48 9.71 -5.94
CA GLY A 151 -0.52 9.19 -4.99
C GLY A 151 -1.63 8.37 -5.65
N SER A 152 -2.46 7.75 -4.82
CA SER A 152 -3.58 6.93 -5.28
C SER A 152 -4.61 7.77 -6.04
N TRP A 153 -5.27 7.15 -7.01
CA TRP A 153 -6.24 7.81 -7.87
C TRP A 153 -7.24 6.82 -8.47
N ILE A 154 -8.48 7.31 -8.63
CA ILE A 154 -9.57 6.63 -9.30
C ILE A 154 -10.04 7.49 -10.48
N GLY A 155 -10.17 6.88 -11.66
CA GLY A 155 -10.68 7.53 -12.85
C GLY A 155 -12.20 7.60 -12.89
N GLU A 156 -12.71 8.36 -13.85
CA GLU A 156 -14.14 8.39 -14.14
C GLU A 156 -14.62 7.01 -14.57
N LEU A 157 -15.78 6.61 -14.06
CA LEU A 157 -16.47 5.41 -14.50
C LEU A 157 -16.95 5.63 -15.94
N ARG A 158 -16.51 4.77 -16.87
CA ARG A 158 -16.89 4.85 -18.29
C ARG A 158 -17.79 3.68 -18.64
N ARG A 159 -18.93 3.97 -19.26
CA ARG A 159 -19.78 2.94 -19.85
C ARG A 159 -19.45 2.76 -21.32
N GLN A 160 -19.26 1.52 -21.75
CA GLN A 160 -19.02 1.15 -23.14
C GLN A 160 -19.82 -0.10 -23.49
N ALA A 161 -20.94 0.10 -24.19
CA ALA A 161 -21.92 -0.95 -24.48
C ALA A 161 -22.32 -1.71 -23.19
N ASP A 162 -22.11 -3.02 -23.16
CA ASP A 162 -22.43 -3.90 -22.04
C ASP A 162 -21.40 -3.88 -20.90
N ASN A 163 -20.42 -2.97 -20.94
CA ASN A 163 -19.34 -2.90 -19.96
C ASN A 163 -19.32 -1.57 -19.20
N ALA A 164 -18.98 -1.64 -17.91
CA ALA A 164 -18.55 -0.52 -17.11
C ALA A 164 -17.04 -0.65 -16.83
N LEU A 165 -16.28 0.40 -17.08
CA LEU A 165 -14.82 0.42 -17.01
C LEU A 165 -14.37 1.46 -15.99
N LEU A 166 -13.51 1.04 -15.07
CA LEU A 166 -12.96 1.88 -14.02
C LEU A 166 -11.44 1.79 -14.03
N PHE A 167 -10.77 2.91 -14.31
CA PHE A 167 -9.32 2.99 -14.18
C PHE A 167 -8.95 3.29 -12.73
N VAL A 168 -7.98 2.54 -12.20
CA VAL A 168 -7.54 2.66 -10.81
C VAL A 168 -6.02 2.62 -10.75
N ARG A 169 -5.44 3.45 -9.88
CA ARG A 169 -4.04 3.39 -9.46
C ARG A 169 -4.00 3.47 -7.94
N GLY A 170 -3.40 2.48 -7.30
CA GLY A 170 -3.00 2.57 -5.91
C GLY A 170 -1.50 2.83 -5.82
N SER A 171 -1.11 3.78 -4.97
CA SER A 171 0.29 4.07 -4.65
C SER A 171 0.40 4.52 -3.20
N ALA A 172 1.26 3.88 -2.43
CA ALA A 172 1.59 4.32 -1.07
C ALA A 172 3.09 4.23 -0.81
N GLY A 173 3.63 5.26 -0.14
CA GLY A 173 5.01 5.29 0.34
C GLY A 173 5.12 4.74 1.76
N ASN A 174 6.35 4.49 2.23
CA ASN A 174 6.58 4.19 3.62
C ASN A 174 6.65 5.50 4.44
N PRO A 175 5.71 5.76 5.36
CA PRO A 175 5.68 7.01 6.13
C PRO A 175 6.86 7.13 7.11
N LEU A 176 7.53 6.01 7.42
CA LEU A 176 8.72 5.92 8.25
C LEU A 176 10.01 5.84 7.40
N ALA A 177 9.94 5.92 6.07
CA ALA A 177 11.13 5.94 5.23
C ALA A 177 10.91 6.89 4.03
N PRO A 178 10.98 8.22 4.25
CA PRO A 178 10.67 9.25 3.27
C PRO A 178 11.90 9.52 2.41
N VAL A 179 12.52 8.46 1.94
CA VAL A 179 13.62 8.49 0.98
C VAL A 179 13.03 8.36 -0.43
N PRO A 180 13.77 8.75 -1.48
CA PRO A 180 13.30 8.60 -2.86
C PRO A 180 12.87 7.16 -3.17
N GLU A 181 11.91 6.99 -4.07
CA GLU A 181 11.40 5.66 -4.48
C GLU A 181 12.51 4.71 -4.97
N ALA A 182 13.62 5.26 -5.48
CA ALA A 182 14.80 4.50 -5.87
C ALA A 182 15.45 3.72 -4.70
N VAL A 183 15.20 4.13 -3.45
CA VAL A 183 15.73 3.53 -2.22
C VAL A 183 14.64 2.74 -1.48
N THR A 184 13.42 3.26 -1.45
CA THR A 184 12.22 2.59 -0.92
C THR A 184 11.17 2.52 -2.01
N PRO A 185 11.11 1.43 -2.80
CA PRO A 185 10.11 1.33 -3.85
C PRO A 185 8.71 1.53 -3.28
N ALA A 186 7.93 2.37 -3.96
CA ALA A 186 6.54 2.59 -3.61
C ALA A 186 5.70 1.33 -3.86
N LEU A 187 4.59 1.25 -3.14
CA LEU A 187 3.63 0.17 -3.23
C LEU A 187 2.66 0.51 -4.35
N ASP A 188 2.91 0.03 -5.56
CA ASP A 188 2.13 0.42 -6.73
C ASP A 188 1.29 -0.74 -7.31
N PHE A 189 0.05 -0.42 -7.66
CA PHE A 189 -0.70 -1.14 -8.68
C PHE A 189 -1.41 -0.14 -9.60
N SER A 190 -1.64 -0.53 -10.85
CA SER A 190 -2.46 0.27 -11.76
C SER A 190 -3.16 -0.63 -12.77
N GLY A 191 -4.39 -0.30 -13.14
CA GLY A 191 -5.13 -1.12 -14.07
C GLY A 191 -6.52 -0.61 -14.35
N MET A 192 -7.25 -1.45 -15.07
CA MET A 192 -8.65 -1.27 -15.41
C MET A 192 -9.45 -2.41 -14.81
N ILE A 193 -10.45 -2.05 -14.00
CA ILE A 193 -11.52 -2.96 -13.58
C ILE A 193 -12.62 -2.87 -14.64
N SER A 194 -12.99 -4.02 -15.19
CA SER A 194 -14.07 -4.14 -16.17
C SER A 194 -15.21 -4.96 -15.58
N LEU A 195 -16.42 -4.42 -15.61
CA LEU A 195 -17.64 -5.11 -15.22
C LEU A 195 -18.50 -5.33 -16.46
N HIS A 196 -18.75 -6.58 -16.82
CA HIS A 196 -19.72 -6.95 -17.83
C HIS A 196 -21.12 -6.97 -17.22
N LEU A 197 -21.97 -6.03 -17.61
CA LEU A 197 -23.27 -5.80 -16.98
C LEU A 197 -24.18 -7.03 -17.12
N PRO A 198 -24.43 -7.63 -18.29
CA PRO A 198 -25.41 -8.71 -18.42
C PRO A 198 -25.11 -9.95 -17.56
N THR A 199 -23.83 -10.30 -17.42
CA THR A 199 -23.40 -11.52 -16.69
C THR A 199 -22.86 -11.22 -15.30
N ARG A 200 -22.78 -9.95 -14.90
CA ARG A 200 -22.13 -9.49 -13.66
C ARG A 200 -20.68 -9.99 -13.51
N SER A 201 -20.02 -10.29 -14.62
CA SER A 201 -18.64 -10.79 -14.60
C SER A 201 -17.66 -9.64 -14.44
N ILE A 202 -16.68 -9.82 -13.56
CA ILE A 202 -15.64 -8.83 -13.29
C ILE A 202 -14.28 -9.30 -13.83
N GLY A 203 -13.50 -8.36 -14.33
CA GLY A 203 -12.12 -8.56 -14.75
C GLY A 203 -11.22 -7.44 -14.27
N PHE A 204 -9.96 -7.76 -14.07
CA PHE A 204 -8.89 -6.78 -13.82
C PHE A 204 -7.80 -6.99 -14.85
N LYS A 205 -7.40 -5.90 -15.53
CA LYS A 205 -6.25 -5.88 -16.44
C LYS A 205 -5.34 -4.74 -16.05
N GLY A 206 -4.12 -5.05 -15.64
CA GLY A 206 -3.20 -4.05 -15.13
C GLY A 206 -1.81 -4.56 -14.84
N MET A 207 -1.05 -3.74 -14.13
CA MET A 207 0.27 -4.02 -13.59
C MET A 207 0.21 -3.97 -12.07
N VAL A 208 0.87 -4.92 -11.44
CA VAL A 208 1.13 -4.93 -9.99
C VAL A 208 2.63 -4.86 -9.78
N GLY A 209 3.07 -4.25 -8.69
CA GLY A 209 4.47 -4.29 -8.27
C GLY A 209 4.96 -5.72 -8.08
N GLN A 210 6.26 -5.95 -8.28
CA GLN A 210 6.89 -7.25 -7.95
C GLN A 210 7.00 -7.46 -6.44
N PHE A 211 6.97 -6.37 -5.67
CA PHE A 211 7.00 -6.39 -4.23
C PHE A 211 6.14 -5.23 -3.70
N PRO A 212 5.33 -5.44 -2.66
CA PRO A 212 5.08 -6.69 -1.94
C PRO A 212 3.98 -7.52 -2.65
N ALA A 213 3.25 -8.36 -1.93
CA ALA A 213 2.17 -9.16 -2.52
C ALA A 213 0.95 -8.28 -2.83
N THR A 214 0.21 -8.63 -3.87
CA THR A 214 -1.07 -8.02 -4.22
C THR A 214 -2.14 -9.09 -4.29
N GLU A 215 -3.31 -8.81 -3.74
CA GLU A 215 -4.50 -9.65 -3.83
C GLU A 215 -5.71 -8.81 -4.23
N ALA A 216 -6.65 -9.42 -4.93
CA ALA A 216 -7.86 -8.78 -5.40
C ALA A 216 -9.03 -9.76 -5.33
N TYR A 217 -10.16 -9.29 -4.84
CA TYR A 217 -11.38 -10.08 -4.68
C TYR A 217 -12.60 -9.26 -5.08
N ALA A 218 -13.70 -9.95 -5.34
CA ALA A 218 -15.00 -9.33 -5.55
C ALA A 218 -16.11 -10.20 -4.95
N THR A 219 -17.22 -9.58 -4.56
CA THR A 219 -18.45 -10.26 -4.17
C THR A 219 -19.65 -9.63 -4.86
N LEU A 220 -20.61 -10.46 -5.28
CA LEU A 220 -21.92 -10.02 -5.75
C LEU A 220 -22.95 -10.17 -4.63
N ASN A 221 -23.61 -9.07 -4.26
CA ASN A 221 -24.67 -9.03 -3.25
C ASN A 221 -24.27 -9.67 -1.89
N GLY A 222 -22.98 -9.62 -1.54
CA GLY A 222 -22.44 -10.19 -0.30
C GLY A 222 -22.26 -11.71 -0.32
N GLY A 223 -22.39 -12.36 -1.49
CA GLY A 223 -22.11 -13.78 -1.68
C GLY A 223 -20.60 -14.13 -1.64
N PRO A 224 -20.27 -15.42 -1.52
CA PRO A 224 -18.90 -15.90 -1.67
C PRO A 224 -18.38 -15.79 -3.11
#